data_AF-A0A6N2R479-F1
#
_entry.id   AF-A0A6N2R479-F1
#
_cell.length_a   1.000
_cell.length_b   1.000
_cell.length_c   1.000
_cell.angle_alpha   90.00
_cell.angle_beta   90.00
_cell.angle_gamma   90.00
#
_symmetry.space_group_name_H-M   'P 1'
#
loop_
_entity.id
_entity.type
_entity.pdbx_description
1 polymer ?
#
loop_
_entity_poly.entity_id
_entity_poly.type
_entity_poly.pdbx_seq_one_letter_code
_entity_poly.pdbx_strand_id
1 'polypeptide(L)'
;MSVIASVRAFIQDYPGLSTFDDLVGVEHLPEDTKSYAIEASVTSQPIKKRYINGDTERRFNFILASREYFGADVAENIDVAEFYEDFSDWLERCTINNDLPEMDKGKRAIKIQALTNGYVFNADASKAQYQIQCQLIYYQKLGGI
;
A
#
# COMPACT_ATOMS: atom_id res chain seq x y z
N MET A 1 -16.51 6.80 1.79
CA MET A 1 -15.29 6.03 1.47
C MET A 1 -14.62 5.47 2.73
N SER A 2 -14.33 4.16 2.73
CA SER A 2 -13.51 3.55 3.80
C SER A 2 -12.04 3.97 3.66
N VAL A 3 -11.22 3.81 4.72
CA VAL A 3 -9.79 4.16 4.66
C VAL A 3 -9.05 3.30 3.63
N ILE A 4 -9.37 1.99 3.56
CA ILE A 4 -8.78 1.09 2.56
C ILE A 4 -9.17 1.45 1.13
N ALA A 5 -10.41 1.93 0.90
CA ALA A 5 -10.83 2.37 -0.43
C ALA A 5 -10.08 3.64 -0.88
N SER A 6 -9.84 4.58 0.04
CA SER A 6 -9.02 5.76 -0.19
C SER A 6 -7.57 5.39 -0.54
N VAL A 7 -6.97 4.47 0.22
CA VAL A 7 -5.64 3.94 -0.09
C VAL A 7 -5.63 3.26 -1.46
N ARG A 8 -6.60 2.40 -1.78
CA ARG A 8 -6.66 1.72 -3.08
C ARG A 8 -6.70 2.69 -4.25
N ALA A 9 -7.60 3.69 -4.19
CA ALA A 9 -7.71 4.70 -5.22
C ALA A 9 -6.40 5.48 -5.41
N PHE A 10 -5.74 5.86 -4.31
CA PHE A 10 -4.48 6.59 -4.36
C PHE A 10 -3.33 5.75 -4.96
N ILE A 11 -3.21 4.48 -4.56
CA ILE A 11 -2.13 3.63 -5.06
C ILE A 11 -2.33 3.27 -6.54
N GLN A 12 -3.56 3.27 -7.06
CA GLN A 12 -3.84 3.08 -8.49
C GLN A 12 -3.18 4.16 -9.38
N ASP A 13 -2.87 5.34 -8.83
CA ASP A 13 -2.18 6.40 -9.54
C ASP A 13 -0.64 6.23 -9.54
N TYR A 14 -0.10 5.20 -8.88
CA TYR A 14 1.34 4.93 -8.92
C TYR A 14 1.76 4.53 -10.34
N PRO A 15 2.66 5.29 -11.01
CA PRO A 15 3.02 5.03 -12.41
C PRO A 15 3.63 3.65 -12.62
N GLY A 16 4.37 3.13 -11.63
CA GLY A 16 5.01 1.81 -11.71
C GLY A 16 4.02 0.64 -11.80
N LEU A 17 2.74 0.84 -11.45
CA LEU A 17 1.71 -0.19 -11.67
C LEU A 17 1.37 -0.36 -13.15
N SER A 18 1.44 0.70 -13.96
CA SER A 18 1.10 0.65 -15.40
C SER A 18 2.11 -0.13 -16.25
N THR A 19 3.29 -0.40 -15.71
CA THR A 19 4.29 -1.30 -16.30
C THR A 19 3.80 -2.76 -16.32
N PHE A 20 2.75 -3.07 -15.56
CA PHE A 20 2.18 -4.40 -15.44
C PHE A 20 0.70 -4.31 -15.82
N ASP A 21 0.29 -5.03 -16.85
CA ASP A 21 -1.01 -4.86 -17.55
C ASP A 21 -2.28 -5.10 -16.70
N ASP A 22 -2.20 -5.35 -15.38
CA ASP A 22 -3.32 -5.88 -14.59
C ASP A 22 -3.68 -5.10 -13.32
N LEU A 23 -4.99 -4.84 -13.21
CA LEU A 23 -5.67 -4.03 -12.21
C LEU A 23 -5.45 -4.50 -10.76
N VAL A 24 -5.23 -3.52 -9.89
CA VAL A 24 -5.42 -3.64 -8.44
C VAL A 24 -6.88 -4.01 -8.12
N GLY A 25 -7.10 -5.20 -7.56
CA GLY A 25 -8.39 -5.60 -6.97
C GLY A 25 -9.32 -6.45 -7.84
N VAL A 26 -8.79 -7.14 -8.86
CA VAL A 26 -9.57 -8.13 -9.63
C VAL A 26 -9.42 -9.50 -8.98
N GLU A 27 -10.51 -10.04 -8.41
CA GLU A 27 -10.53 -11.35 -7.75
C GLU A 27 -10.30 -12.53 -8.71
N HIS A 28 -10.37 -12.32 -10.03
CA HIS A 28 -10.20 -13.38 -11.05
C HIS A 28 -9.29 -12.88 -12.17
N LEU A 29 -7.98 -12.95 -11.95
CA LEU A 29 -7.01 -12.92 -13.04
C LEU A 29 -6.71 -14.38 -13.46
N PRO A 30 -6.47 -14.65 -14.76
CA PRO A 30 -5.99 -15.95 -15.21
C PRO A 30 -4.79 -16.38 -14.38
N GLU A 31 -4.64 -17.69 -14.19
CA GLU A 31 -3.62 -18.20 -13.28
C GLU A 31 -2.25 -17.59 -13.59
N ASP A 32 -1.90 -17.44 -14.88
CA ASP A 32 -0.58 -17.03 -15.42
C ASP A 32 -0.34 -15.51 -15.52
N THR A 33 -1.09 -14.71 -14.78
CA THR A 33 -1.07 -13.24 -14.89
C THR A 33 -0.45 -12.58 -13.65
N LYS A 34 0.52 -11.67 -13.85
CA LYS A 34 1.06 -10.87 -12.73
C LYS A 34 -0.07 -10.03 -12.13
N SER A 35 -0.24 -10.07 -10.82
CA SER A 35 -1.38 -9.43 -10.17
C SER A 35 -0.98 -8.68 -8.91
N TYR A 36 -1.64 -7.55 -8.66
CA TYR A 36 -1.42 -6.71 -7.49
C TYR A 36 -2.64 -6.67 -6.58
N ALA A 37 -2.39 -6.77 -5.27
CA ALA A 37 -3.42 -6.68 -4.25
C ALA A 37 -3.04 -5.64 -3.20
N ILE A 38 -4.03 -4.85 -2.77
CA ILE A 38 -3.92 -3.96 -1.62
C ILE A 38 -4.84 -4.45 -0.53
N GLU A 39 -4.23 -4.83 0.59
CA GLU A 39 -4.90 -5.48 1.70
C GLU A 39 -4.69 -4.71 3.00
N ALA A 40 -5.69 -4.72 3.87
CA ALA A 40 -5.52 -4.18 5.22
C ALA A 40 -4.58 -5.10 6.01
N SER A 41 -3.63 -4.52 6.73
CA SER A 41 -2.70 -5.25 7.58
C SER A 41 -2.90 -4.92 9.05
N VAL A 42 -2.39 -5.80 9.91
CA VAL A 42 -2.47 -5.63 11.36
C VAL A 42 -1.87 -4.28 11.74
N THR A 43 -2.69 -3.45 12.36
CA THR A 43 -2.28 -2.15 12.87
C THR A 43 -2.21 -2.19 14.39
N SER A 44 -0.99 -2.36 14.91
CA SER A 44 -0.75 -2.17 16.35
C SER A 44 -0.96 -0.71 16.72
N GLN A 45 -1.64 -0.46 17.85
CA GLN A 45 -1.91 0.88 18.38
C GLN A 45 -2.50 1.85 17.32
N PRO A 46 -3.73 1.58 16.84
CA PRO A 46 -4.33 2.32 15.73
C PRO A 46 -4.61 3.79 16.06
N ILE A 47 -4.68 4.17 17.34
CA ILE A 47 -4.72 5.59 17.76
C ILE A 47 -3.29 6.01 18.08
N LYS A 48 -2.71 6.87 17.23
CA LYS A 48 -1.38 7.45 17.43
C LYS A 48 -1.39 8.56 18.45
N LYS A 49 -2.41 9.42 18.41
CA LYS A 49 -2.53 10.59 19.27
C LYS A 49 -4.00 10.94 19.46
N ARG A 50 -4.36 11.38 20.65
CA ARG A 50 -5.66 11.98 20.94
C ARG A 50 -5.46 13.45 21.31
N TYR A 51 -6.28 14.31 20.74
CA TYR A 51 -6.30 15.74 21.00
C TYR A 51 -7.30 16.07 22.12
N ILE A 52 -7.12 17.24 22.76
CA ILE A 52 -7.97 17.70 23.87
C ILE A 52 -9.44 17.83 23.43
N ASN A 53 -9.67 18.22 22.18
CA ASN A 53 -11.01 18.34 21.59
C ASN A 53 -11.66 16.99 21.21
N GLY A 54 -11.02 15.86 21.56
CA GLY A 54 -11.51 14.52 21.26
C GLY A 54 -11.05 13.94 19.92
N ASP A 55 -10.54 14.76 19.00
CA ASP A 55 -10.08 14.31 17.69
C ASP A 55 -8.82 13.43 17.81
N THR A 56 -8.50 12.68 16.75
CA THR A 56 -7.41 11.68 16.79
C THR A 56 -6.51 11.72 15.57
N GLU A 57 -5.22 11.41 15.75
CA GLU A 57 -4.39 10.85 14.69
C GLU A 57 -4.44 9.34 14.79
N ARG A 58 -4.65 8.67 13.66
CA ARG A 58 -4.76 7.24 13.56
C ARG A 58 -3.74 6.67 12.59
N ARG A 59 -3.36 5.43 12.83
CA ARG A 59 -2.55 4.60 11.94
C ARG A 59 -3.48 3.64 11.21
N PHE A 60 -3.14 3.36 9.96
CA PHE A 60 -3.75 2.30 9.17
C PHE A 60 -2.65 1.63 8.37
N ASN A 61 -2.33 0.38 8.73
CA ASN A 61 -1.36 -0.43 8.02
C ASN A 61 -2.04 -1.15 6.87
N PHE A 62 -1.33 -1.26 5.76
CA PHE A 62 -1.76 -2.00 4.57
C PHE A 62 -0.56 -2.70 3.93
N ILE A 63 -0.85 -3.63 3.05
CA ILE A 63 0.14 -4.36 2.25
C ILE A 63 -0.15 -4.10 0.78
N LEU A 64 0.91 -3.85 0.00
CA LEU A 64 0.89 -4.06 -1.45
C LEU A 64 1.59 -5.38 -1.72
N ALA A 65 0.85 -6.35 -2.27
CA ALA A 65 1.38 -7.65 -2.65
C ALA A 65 1.34 -7.80 -4.17
N SER A 66 2.37 -8.45 -4.73
CA SER A 66 2.40 -8.92 -6.11
C SER A 66 2.49 -10.44 -6.14
N ARG A 67 1.84 -11.05 -7.12
CA ARG A 67 1.99 -12.47 -7.43
C ARG A 67 2.64 -12.59 -8.79
N GLU A 68 3.79 -13.26 -8.84
CA GLU A 68 4.56 -13.45 -10.06
C GLU A 68 4.80 -14.94 -10.33
N TYR A 69 4.86 -15.30 -11.61
CA TYR A 69 5.28 -16.63 -12.02
C TYR A 69 6.80 -16.68 -11.97
N PHE A 70 7.32 -17.67 -11.26
CA PHE A 70 8.74 -17.84 -11.08
C PHE A 70 9.28 -18.62 -12.29
N GLY A 71 9.84 -17.91 -13.28
CA GLY A 71 10.81 -18.51 -14.19
C GLY A 71 12.13 -18.72 -13.45
N ALA A 72 12.96 -19.67 -13.87
CA ALA A 72 14.29 -19.90 -13.27
C ALA A 72 15.31 -18.75 -13.53
N ASP A 73 14.84 -17.56 -13.91
CA ASP A 73 15.65 -16.46 -14.40
C ASP A 73 15.94 -15.43 -13.31
N VAL A 74 17.22 -15.15 -13.09
CA VAL A 74 17.71 -14.24 -12.04
C VAL A 74 17.31 -12.78 -12.32
N ALA A 75 17.07 -12.43 -13.58
CA ALA A 75 16.66 -11.09 -14.01
C ALA A 75 15.30 -10.67 -13.42
N GLU A 76 14.32 -11.58 -13.35
CA GLU A 76 12.98 -11.27 -12.81
C GLU A 76 13.02 -10.87 -11.33
N ASN A 77 13.98 -11.40 -10.55
CA ASN A 77 14.13 -11.05 -9.13
C ASN A 77 14.68 -9.63 -8.92
N ILE A 78 15.49 -9.12 -9.85
CA ILE A 78 16.05 -7.77 -9.77
C ILE A 78 14.95 -6.74 -10.07
N ASP A 79 14.14 -7.00 -11.09
CA ASP A 79 13.02 -6.12 -11.48
C ASP A 79 12.00 -5.94 -10.34
N VAL A 80 11.72 -7.01 -9.58
CA VAL A 80 10.78 -6.94 -8.44
C VAL A 80 11.36 -6.15 -7.27
N ALA A 81 12.65 -6.32 -6.96
CA ALA A 81 13.30 -5.58 -5.90
C ALA A 81 13.32 -4.07 -6.22
N GLU A 82 13.67 -3.71 -7.45
CA GLU A 82 13.66 -2.34 -7.95
C GLU A 82 12.25 -1.74 -7.91
N PHE A 83 11.23 -2.49 -8.32
CA PHE A 83 9.83 -2.05 -8.23
C PHE A 83 9.42 -1.63 -6.81
N TYR A 84 9.76 -2.45 -5.79
CA TYR A 84 9.39 -2.13 -4.41
C TYR A 84 10.22 -1.02 -3.79
N GLU A 85 11.47 -0.85 -4.24
CA GLU A 85 12.32 0.29 -3.87
C GLU A 85 11.73 1.59 -4.43
N ASP A 86 11.45 1.63 -5.73
CA ASP A 86 10.83 2.78 -6.41
C ASP A 86 9.46 3.13 -5.81
N PHE A 87 8.68 2.12 -5.45
CA PHE A 87 7.38 2.31 -4.80
C PHE A 87 7.52 2.93 -3.40
N SER A 88 8.49 2.46 -2.61
CA SER A 88 8.80 3.04 -1.30
C SER A 88 9.19 4.51 -1.43
N ASP A 89 10.11 4.81 -2.35
CA ASP A 89 10.56 6.18 -2.64
C ASP A 89 9.42 7.07 -3.12
N TRP A 90 8.51 6.53 -3.93
CA TRP A 90 7.32 7.24 -4.37
C TRP A 90 6.41 7.62 -3.20
N LEU A 91 6.15 6.71 -2.25
CA LEU A 91 5.36 7.03 -1.04
C LEU A 91 6.01 8.14 -0.20
N GLU A 92 7.34 8.13 -0.09
CA GLU A 92 8.08 9.19 0.60
C GLU A 92 7.93 10.54 -0.09
N ARG A 93 8.12 10.59 -1.42
CA ARG A 93 7.90 11.80 -2.24
C ARG A 93 6.47 12.33 -2.11
N CYS A 94 5.48 11.45 -2.16
CA CYS A 94 4.07 11.80 -1.94
C CYS A 94 3.84 12.46 -0.58
N THR A 95 4.45 11.93 0.49
CA THR A 95 4.39 12.57 1.81
C THR A 95 5.07 13.93 1.81
N ILE A 96 6.26 14.06 1.23
CA ILE A 96 7.04 15.31 1.20
C ILE A 96 6.26 16.40 0.45
N ASN A 97 5.64 16.04 -0.68
CA ASN A 97 4.88 16.97 -1.53
C ASN A 97 3.44 17.19 -1.05
N ASN A 98 3.00 16.44 -0.02
CA ASN A 98 1.61 16.41 0.46
C ASN A 98 0.60 15.95 -0.63
N ASP A 99 1.06 15.13 -1.56
CA ASP A 99 0.25 14.40 -2.54
C ASP A 99 -0.24 13.11 -1.87
N LEU A 100 -1.29 13.21 -1.07
CA LEU A 100 -1.75 12.14 -0.18
C LEU A 100 -3.16 11.67 -0.54
N PRO A 101 -3.56 10.44 -0.10
CA PRO A 101 -4.88 9.91 -0.41
C PRO A 101 -6.02 10.86 -0.02
N GLU A 102 -6.94 11.08 -0.96
CA GLU A 102 -8.19 11.78 -0.66
C GLU A 102 -9.04 10.98 0.31
N MET A 103 -9.61 11.64 1.31
CA MET A 103 -10.40 10.99 2.36
C MET A 103 -11.76 11.67 2.54
N ASP A 104 -12.73 10.91 3.05
CA ASP A 104 -14.04 11.43 3.42
C ASP A 104 -13.96 12.64 4.37
N LYS A 105 -15.01 13.47 4.33
CA LYS A 105 -15.20 14.60 5.24
C LYS A 105 -14.92 14.23 6.70
N GLY A 106 -14.09 15.04 7.35
CA GLY A 106 -13.68 14.81 8.74
C GLY A 106 -12.47 13.89 8.90
N LYS A 107 -11.91 13.35 7.80
CA LYS A 107 -10.60 12.71 7.78
C LYS A 107 -9.65 13.49 6.87
N ARG A 108 -8.36 13.41 7.17
CA ARG A 108 -7.31 14.03 6.35
C ARG A 108 -6.04 13.21 6.47
N ALA A 109 -5.48 12.76 5.35
CA ALA A 109 -4.19 12.09 5.34
C ALA A 109 -3.09 13.05 5.83
N ILE A 110 -2.11 12.51 6.55
CA ILE A 110 -0.98 13.26 7.12
C ILE A 110 0.35 12.73 6.56
N LYS A 111 0.47 11.41 6.43
CA LYS A 111 1.69 10.75 5.97
C LYS A 111 1.36 9.38 5.42
N ILE A 112 2.02 8.99 4.34
CA ILE A 112 2.04 7.61 3.83
C ILE A 112 3.49 7.16 3.68
N GLN A 113 3.81 5.94 4.10
CA GLN A 113 5.19 5.44 4.08
C GLN A 113 5.23 3.92 4.00
N ALA A 114 6.32 3.37 3.49
CA ALA A 114 6.68 1.99 3.72
C ALA A 114 7.15 1.78 5.17
N LEU A 115 6.92 0.58 5.70
CA LEU A 115 7.42 0.10 6.99
C LEU A 115 8.51 -0.96 6.82
N THR A 116 8.56 -1.58 5.64
CA THR A 116 9.54 -2.59 5.24
C THR A 116 10.02 -2.28 3.82
N ASN A 117 11.11 -2.90 3.39
CA ASN A 117 11.39 -3.08 1.97
C ASN A 117 10.42 -4.11 1.35
N GLY A 118 10.52 -4.33 0.04
CA GLY A 118 9.90 -5.48 -0.62
C GLY A 118 10.58 -6.78 -0.20
N TYR A 119 9.78 -7.83 0.07
CA TYR A 119 10.29 -9.15 0.42
C TYR A 119 9.39 -10.26 -0.10
N VAL A 120 9.98 -11.45 -0.27
CA VAL A 120 9.24 -12.68 -0.58
C VAL A 120 8.42 -13.08 0.65
N PHE A 121 7.10 -13.12 0.50
CA PHE A 121 6.19 -13.61 1.54
C PHE A 121 6.00 -15.12 1.44
N ASN A 122 5.83 -15.62 0.22
CA ASN A 122 5.65 -17.03 -0.07
C ASN A 122 6.26 -17.35 -1.43
N ALA A 123 6.87 -18.52 -1.57
CA ALA A 123 7.36 -19.01 -2.85
C ALA A 123 7.16 -20.53 -2.93
N ASP A 124 6.65 -20.99 -4.07
CA ASP A 124 6.60 -22.40 -4.45
C ASP A 124 7.44 -22.64 -5.72
N ALA A 125 7.40 -23.86 -6.25
CA ALA A 125 8.22 -24.24 -7.40
C ALA A 125 7.89 -23.48 -8.71
N SER A 126 6.77 -22.76 -8.74
CA SER A 126 6.22 -22.11 -9.94
C SER A 126 5.82 -20.65 -9.74
N LYS A 127 5.64 -20.20 -8.50
CA LYS A 127 5.10 -18.88 -8.17
C LYS A 127 5.77 -18.30 -6.95
N ALA A 128 5.99 -16.99 -6.99
CA ALA A 128 6.43 -16.22 -5.86
C ALA A 128 5.42 -15.11 -5.56
N GLN A 129 5.18 -14.88 -4.28
CA GLN A 129 4.40 -13.77 -3.77
C GLN A 129 5.34 -12.83 -3.04
N TYR A 130 5.44 -11.61 -3.52
CA TYR A 130 6.21 -10.55 -2.89
C TYR A 130 5.28 -9.55 -2.24
N GLN A 131 5.75 -8.87 -1.20
CA GLN A 131 4.97 -7.84 -0.54
C GLN A 131 5.82 -6.77 0.13
N ILE A 132 5.20 -5.62 0.35
CA ILE A 132 5.71 -4.52 1.16
C ILE A 132 4.64 -4.09 2.16
N GLN A 133 5.03 -3.87 3.42
CA GLN A 133 4.14 -3.34 4.44
C GLN A 133 4.23 -1.82 4.46
N CYS A 134 3.08 -1.15 4.51
CA CYS A 134 2.96 0.29 4.46
C CYS A 134 2.05 0.81 5.57
N GLN A 135 2.11 2.12 5.84
CA GLN A 135 1.29 2.80 6.82
C GLN A 135 0.79 4.14 6.30
N LEU A 136 -0.52 4.36 6.44
CA LEU A 136 -1.14 5.67 6.38
C LEU A 136 -1.34 6.21 7.80
N ILE A 137 -0.90 7.43 8.05
CA ILE A 137 -1.29 8.23 9.21
C ILE A 137 -2.31 9.25 8.75
N TYR A 138 -3.44 9.33 9.44
CA TYR A 138 -4.50 10.28 9.11
C TYR A 138 -5.12 10.91 10.36
N TYR A 139 -5.57 12.14 10.21
CA TYR A 139 -6.43 12.81 11.17
C TYR A 139 -7.85 12.29 11.05
N GLN A 140 -8.54 12.14 12.18
CA GLN A 140 -9.97 11.90 12.22
C GLN A 140 -10.64 12.80 13.26
N LYS A 141 -11.56 13.63 12.77
CA LYS A 141 -12.49 14.40 13.57
C LYS A 141 -13.50 13.45 14.22
N LEU A 142 -13.65 13.54 15.54
CA LEU A 142 -14.70 12.86 16.28
C LEU A 142 -15.83 13.81 16.70
N GLY A 143 -15.60 15.13 16.58
CA GLY A 143 -16.58 16.15 16.96
C GLY A 143 -16.59 16.33 18.47
N GLY A 144 -16.64 17.59 18.90
CA GLY A 144 -16.87 17.91 20.31
C GLY A 144 -18.20 17.31 20.76
N ILE A 145 -18.19 16.77 21.98
CA ILE A 145 -19.42 16.54 22.76
C ILE A 145 -20.15 17.89 22.90
#